data_AF-A0A1Y5NKM8-F1
#
_entry.id   AF-A0A1Y5NKM8-F1
#
_cell.length_a   1.000
_cell.length_b   1.000
_cell.length_c   1.000
_cell.angle_alpha   90.00
_cell.angle_beta   90.00
_cell.angle_gamma   90.00
#
_symmetry.space_group_name_H-M   'P 1'
#
loop_
_entity.id
_entity.type
_entity.pdbx_description
1 polymer ?
#
loop_
_entity_poly.entity_id
_entity_poly.type
_entity_poly.pdbx_seq_one_letter_code
_entity_poly.pdbx_strand_id
1 'polypeptide(L)' 'MDKNEFQSLLNKAGINKKRLSELSGIPYATVNAWGSRTPYPPYLKFMLENYIKSLDMDKIVEVVKPYTENKED' A
#
# COMPACT_ATOMS: atom_id res chain seq x y z
N MET A 1 -11.22 5.60 -9.23
CA MET A 1 -11.30 5.83 -7.78
C MET A 1 -11.67 7.28 -7.51
N ASP A 2 -12.34 7.53 -6.39
CA ASP A 2 -12.56 8.90 -5.91
C ASP A 2 -11.64 9.25 -4.72
N LYS A 3 -11.78 10.46 -4.19
CA LYS A 3 -10.98 10.94 -3.05
C LYS A 3 -11.19 10.13 -1.77
N ASN A 4 -12.42 9.69 -1.51
CA ASN A 4 -12.75 8.93 -0.29
C ASN A 4 -12.19 7.51 -0.38
N GLU A 5 -12.32 6.88 -1.55
CA GLU A 5 -11.75 5.57 -1.85
C GLU A 5 -10.22 5.61 -1.76
N PHE A 6 -9.58 6.64 -2.34
CA PHE A 6 -8.13 6.81 -2.24
C PHE A 6 -7.67 6.96 -0.78
N GLN A 7 -8.31 7.82 0.00
CA GLN A 7 -7.95 8.00 1.41
C GLN A 7 -8.18 6.73 2.23
N SER A 8 -9.26 5.99 1.97
CA SER A 8 -9.55 4.71 2.62
C SER A 8 -8.45 3.69 2.36
N LEU A 9 -7.98 3.57 1.11
CA LEU A 9 -6.88 2.66 0.75
C LEU A 9 -5.56 3.05 1.42
N LEU A 10 -5.23 4.35 1.49
CA LEU A 10 -4.04 4.82 2.21
C LEU A 10 -4.10 4.46 3.70
N ASN A 11 -5.26 4.67 4.33
CA ASN A 11 -5.47 4.34 5.74
C ASN A 11 -5.33 2.83 5.99
N LYS A 12 -5.93 1.98 5.14
CA LYS A 12 -5.79 0.51 5.22
C LYS A 12 -4.34 0.06 5.04
N ALA A 13 -3.61 0.71 4.14
CA ALA A 13 -2.20 0.47 3.89
C ALA A 13 -1.29 1.04 5.00
N GLY A 14 -1.81 1.80 5.95
CA GLY A 14 -1.03 2.44 7.02
C GLY A 14 -0.04 3.50 6.50
N ILE A 15 -0.29 4.08 5.33
CA ILE A 15 0.60 5.08 4.71
C ILE A 15 -0.14 6.38 4.42
N ASN A 16 0.62 7.44 4.18
CA ASN A 16 0.10 8.72 3.71
C ASN A 16 0.62 9.04 2.30
N LYS A 17 0.18 10.17 1.71
CA LYS A 17 0.61 10.59 0.36
C LYS A 17 2.12 10.78 0.24
N LYS A 18 2.80 11.23 1.30
CA LYS A 18 4.26 11.41 1.31
C LYS A 18 4.96 10.06 1.23
N ARG A 19 4.53 9.11 2.05
CA ARG A 19 5.07 7.75 2.03
C ARG A 19 4.77 7.04 0.70
N LEU A 20 3.59 7.27 0.11
CA LEU A 20 3.27 6.76 -1.22
C LEU A 20 4.21 7.34 -2.31
N SER A 21 4.53 8.63 -2.22
CA SER A 21 5.50 9.27 -3.11
C SER A 21 6.88 8.61 -3.01
N GLU A 22 7.36 8.35 -1.79
CA GLU A 22 8.64 7.66 -1.55
C GLU A 22 8.63 6.23 -2.11
N LEU A 23 7.57 5.47 -1.87
CA LEU A 23 7.46 4.07 -2.29
C LEU A 23 7.36 3.91 -3.82
N SER A 24 6.61 4.82 -4.47
CA SER A 24 6.36 4.74 -5.92
C SER A 24 7.42 5.46 -6.76
N GLY A 25 8.26 6.30 -6.14
CA GLY A 25 9.16 7.21 -6.85
C GLY A 25 8.45 8.37 -7.56
N ILE A 26 7.12 8.48 -7.42
CA ILE A 26 6.34 9.56 -8.04
C ILE A 26 6.53 10.83 -7.20
N PRO A 27 6.84 12.00 -7.80
CA PRO A 27 7.00 13.24 -7.05
C PRO A 27 5.79 13.57 -6.17
N TYR A 28 6.04 14.01 -4.93
CA TYR A 28 4.98 14.32 -3.97
C TYR A 28 3.97 15.34 -4.50
N ALA A 29 4.45 16.34 -5.26
CA ALA A 29 3.58 17.32 -5.91
C ALA A 29 2.54 16.65 -6.84
N THR A 30 2.94 15.63 -7.58
CA THR A 30 2.06 14.84 -8.46
C THR A 30 1.08 14.01 -7.65
N VAL A 31 1.55 13.26 -6.65
CA VAL A 31 0.67 12.47 -5.75
C VAL A 31 -0.36 13.36 -5.05
N ASN A 32 0.05 14.56 -4.64
CA ASN A 32 -0.81 15.50 -3.95
C ASN A 32 -1.87 16.13 -4.88
N ALA A 33 -1.56 16.27 -6.17
CA ALA A 33 -2.46 16.83 -7.17
C ALA A 33 -3.56 15.86 -7.64
N TRP A 34 -3.46 14.56 -7.34
CA TRP A 34 -4.45 13.57 -7.72
C TRP A 34 -5.81 13.81 -7.08
N GLY A 35 -6.87 13.60 -7.87
CA GLY A 35 -8.26 13.82 -7.47
C GLY A 35 -8.66 15.29 -7.34
N SER A 36 -7.77 16.22 -7.67
CA SER A 36 -8.06 17.66 -7.72
C SER A 36 -7.70 18.26 -9.08
N ARG A 37 -6.40 18.32 -9.39
CA ARG A 37 -5.91 18.89 -10.67
C ARG A 37 -5.61 17.83 -11.72
N THR A 38 -5.38 16.60 -11.26
CA THR A 38 -5.05 15.47 -12.12
C THR A 38 -5.92 14.27 -11.75
N PRO A 39 -6.41 13.49 -12.72
CA PRO A 39 -7.07 12.23 -12.43
C PRO A 39 -6.14 11.28 -11.68
N TYR A 40 -6.72 10.36 -10.91
CA TYR A 40 -5.95 9.25 -10.36
C TYR A 40 -5.45 8.35 -11.49
N PRO A 41 -4.19 7.86 -11.43
CA PRO A 41 -3.70 6.88 -12.37
C PRO A 41 -4.62 5.63 -12.39
N PRO A 42 -4.93 5.06 -13.57
CA PRO A 42 -5.87 3.96 -13.67
C PRO A 42 -5.43 2.68 -12.91
N TYR A 43 -4.11 2.48 -12.77
CA TYR A 43 -3.53 1.35 -12.04
C TYR A 43 -3.41 1.58 -10.52
N LEU A 44 -3.65 2.81 -10.02
CA LEU A 44 -3.35 3.18 -8.64
C LEU A 44 -4.13 2.32 -7.63
N LYS A 45 -5.39 2.03 -7.94
CA LYS A 45 -6.24 1.16 -7.11
C LYS A 45 -5.67 -0.25 -7.01
N PHE A 46 -5.37 -0.87 -8.16
CA PHE A 46 -4.78 -2.21 -8.22
C PHE A 46 -3.45 -2.25 -7.45
N MET A 47 -2.59 -1.24 -7.60
CA MET A 47 -1.32 -1.17 -6.88
C MET A 47 -1.53 -1.11 -5.36
N LEU A 48 -2.39 -0.22 -4.86
CA LEU A 48 -2.66 -0.10 -3.42
C LEU A 48 -3.30 -1.36 -2.83
N GLU A 49 -4.20 -2.01 -3.55
CA GLU A 49 -4.80 -3.27 -3.12
C GLU A 49 -3.77 -4.40 -3.00
N ASN A 50 -2.83 -4.50 -3.95
CA ASN A 50 -1.76 -5.50 -3.87
C ASN A 50 -0.73 -5.18 -2.78
N TYR A 51 -0.44 -3.91 -2.56
CA TYR A 51 0.40 -3.49 -1.43
C TYR A 51 -0.23 -3.85 -0.08
N ILE A 52 -1.54 -3.63 0.09
CA ILE A 52 -2.25 -4.06 1.31
C ILE A 52 -2.17 -5.58 1.47
N LYS A 53 -2.41 -6.34 0.39
CA LYS A 53 -2.28 -7.80 0.41
C LYS A 53 -0.87 -8.25 0.78
N SER A 54 0.18 -7.62 0.27
CA SER A 54 1.55 -7.99 0.62
C SER A 54 1.83 -7.75 2.12
N LEU A 55 1.37 -6.64 2.69
CA LEU A 55 1.47 -6.38 4.12
C LEU A 55 0.76 -7.44 4.97
N ASP A 56 -0.41 -7.90 4.52
CA ASP A 56 -1.12 -8.97 5.23
C ASP A 56 -0.42 -10.32 5.10
N MET A 57 0.21 -10.59 3.96
CA MET A 57 1.04 -11.78 3.77
C MET A 57 2.29 -11.75 4.66
N ASP A 58 2.95 -10.60 4.80
CA ASP A 58 4.11 -10.44 5.69
C ASP A 58 3.73 -10.80 7.15
N LYS A 59 2.56 -10.33 7.62
CA LYS A 59 2.04 -10.70 8.95
C LYS A 59 1.78 -12.20 9.07
N ILE A 60 1.21 -12.81 8.04
CA ILE A 60 0.96 -14.26 8.05
C ILE A 60 2.28 -15.02 8.15
N VAL A 61 3.29 -14.63 7.37
CA VAL A 61 4.64 -15.22 7.42
C VAL A 61 5.20 -15.14 8.84
N GLU A 62 5.11 -13.99 9.50
CA GLU A 62 5.55 -13.83 10.89
C GLU A 62 4.81 -14.77 11.86
N VAL A 63 3.49 -14.92 11.70
CA VAL A 63 2.67 -15.81 12.54
C VAL A 63 3.00 -17.29 12.34
N VAL A 64 3.29 -17.72 11.10
CA VAL A 64 3.56 -19.14 10.82
C VAL A 64 5.02 -19.53 11.06
N LYS A 65 5.95 -18.57 11.07
CA LYS A 65 7.39 -18.80 11.23
C LYS A 65 7.77 -19.76 12.38
N PRO A 66 7.21 -19.65 13.60
CA PRO A 66 7.54 -20.55 14.71
C PRO A 66 7.16 -22.02 14.48
N TYR A 67 6.22 -22.29 13.57
CA TYR A 67 5.74 -23.64 13.26
C TYR A 67 6.42 -24.25 12.04
N THR A 68 7.12 -23.44 11.24
CA THR A 68 7.92 -23.89 10.10
C THR A 68 9.39 -24.08 10.46
N GLU A 69 9.87 -23.36 11.47
CA GLU A 69 11.21 -23.52 12.04
C GLU A 69 11.18 -24.56 13.19
N ASN A 70 10.79 -25.81 12.89
CA ASN A 70 11.14 -26.90 13.78
C ASN A 70 12.66 -27.08 13.71
N LYS A 71 13.34 -26.79 14.83
CA LYS A 71 14.73 -27.20 15.06
C LYS A 71 14.79 -28.71 14.83
N GLU A 72 15.56 -29.13 13.83
CA GLU A 72 16.01 -30.51 13.73
C GLU A 72 16.68 -30.86 15.07
N ASP A 73 16.19 -31.95 15.70
CA ASP A 73 16.75 -32.55 16.92
C ASP A 73 18.23 -32.96 16.73
#